data_AF-A0A429RXI1-F1
#
_entry.id   AF-A0A429RXI1-F1
#
_cell.length_a   1.000
_cell.length_b   1.000
_cell.length_c   1.000
_cell.angle_alpha   90.00
_cell.angle_beta   90.00
_cell.angle_gamma   90.00
#
_symmetry.space_group_name_H-M   'P 1'
#
loop_
_entity.id
_entity.type
_entity.pdbx_description
1 polymer ?
#
loop_
_entity_poly.entity_id
_entity_poly.type
_entity_poly.pdbx_seq_one_letter_code
_entity_poly.pdbx_strand_id
1 'polypeptide(L)'
;MVSGRVQGVWFRESCRTEALAQGVTGWVRNLPDGAVEAVFEGPEDAVARMVRWARTGPPTARVQDVQVQEDTAVAASERLYGFEVRPTPRDG
;
A
#
# COMPACT_ATOMS: atom_id res chain seq x y z
N MET A 1 4.16 2.27 -5.48
CA MET A 1 4.34 0.90 -6.01
C MET A 1 5.51 0.21 -5.30
N VAL A 2 5.41 -1.08 -5.04
CA VAL A 2 6.40 -1.91 -4.35
C VAL A 2 6.70 -3.14 -5.21
N SER A 3 7.97 -3.45 -5.45
CA SER A 3 8.39 -4.60 -6.26
C SER A 3 9.36 -5.53 -5.51
N GLY A 4 9.50 -6.77 -6.01
CA GLY A 4 10.32 -7.83 -5.43
C GLY A 4 9.51 -9.08 -5.11
N ARG A 5 9.93 -9.84 -4.07
CA ARG A 5 9.11 -10.95 -3.54
C ARG A 5 8.06 -10.40 -2.60
N VAL A 6 6.98 -9.86 -3.19
CA VAL A 6 5.93 -9.12 -2.46
C VAL A 6 4.52 -9.69 -2.64
N GLN A 7 4.36 -10.72 -3.49
CA GLN A 7 3.13 -11.51 -3.60
C GLN A 7 3.28 -12.90 -2.98
N GLY A 8 2.18 -13.50 -2.52
CA GLY A 8 2.20 -14.79 -1.81
C GLY A 8 2.84 -14.74 -0.41
N VAL A 9 3.08 -13.55 0.12
CA VAL A 9 3.81 -13.28 1.38
C VAL A 9 2.96 -12.50 2.39
N TRP A 10 1.63 -12.52 2.25
CA TRP A 10 0.68 -11.80 3.11
C TRP A 10 0.82 -10.26 3.10
N PHE A 11 1.52 -9.69 2.12
CA PHE A 11 1.80 -8.26 2.05
C PHE A 11 0.56 -7.38 2.18
N ARG A 12 -0.51 -7.69 1.42
CA ARG A 12 -1.75 -6.88 1.43
C ARG A 12 -2.43 -6.84 2.80
N GLU A 13 -2.54 -7.98 3.47
CA GLU A 13 -3.18 -8.02 4.79
C GLU A 13 -2.30 -7.35 5.86
N SER A 14 -0.99 -7.60 5.86
CA SER A 14 -0.09 -6.91 6.79
C SER A 14 -0.06 -5.40 6.56
N CYS A 15 -0.15 -4.96 5.31
CA CYS A 15 -0.25 -3.54 4.95
C CYS A 15 -1.52 -2.92 5.51
N ARG A 16 -2.66 -3.63 5.40
CA ARG A 16 -3.92 -3.18 5.99
C ARG A 16 -3.84 -3.08 7.51
N THR A 17 -3.29 -4.10 8.18
CA THR A 17 -3.11 -4.07 9.63
C THR A 17 -2.25 -2.88 10.08
N GLU A 18 -1.12 -2.65 9.43
CA GLU A 18 -0.24 -1.52 9.76
C GLU A 18 -0.94 -0.18 9.48
N ALA A 19 -1.61 -0.02 8.34
CA ALA A 19 -2.32 1.22 8.00
C ALA A 19 -3.38 1.57 9.05
N LEU A 20 -4.18 0.59 9.47
CA LEU A 20 -5.19 0.79 10.51
C LEU A 20 -4.56 1.15 11.87
N ALA A 21 -3.43 0.53 12.22
CA ALA A 21 -2.69 0.87 13.45
C ALA A 21 -2.12 2.30 13.43
N GLN A 22 -1.78 2.82 12.26
CA GLN A 22 -1.27 4.18 12.06
C GLN A 22 -2.38 5.22 11.82
N GLY A 23 -3.66 4.82 11.77
CA GLY A 23 -4.78 5.71 11.46
C GLY A 23 -4.78 6.20 10.00
N VAL A 24 -4.15 5.45 9.10
CA VAL A 24 -4.05 5.76 7.66
C VAL A 24 -5.20 5.10 6.92
N THR A 25 -5.86 5.86 6.03
CA THR A 25 -6.87 5.34 5.11
C THR A 25 -6.26 5.09 3.75
N GLY A 26 -6.96 4.33 2.89
CA GLY A 26 -6.41 3.98 1.60
C GLY A 26 -6.78 2.59 1.11
N TRP A 27 -5.92 2.03 0.26
CA TRP A 27 -6.08 0.68 -0.24
C TRP A 27 -4.75 0.05 -0.67
N VAL A 28 -4.75 -1.26 -0.80
CA VAL A 28 -3.62 -2.04 -1.33
C VAL A 28 -4.12 -3.13 -2.28
N ARG A 29 -3.42 -3.37 -3.39
CA ARG A 29 -3.70 -4.48 -4.32
C ARG A 29 -2.42 -5.08 -4.90
N ASN A 30 -2.54 -6.31 -5.37
CA ASN A 30 -1.53 -6.90 -6.24
C ASN A 30 -1.76 -6.40 -7.66
N LEU A 31 -0.68 -6.28 -8.41
CA LEU A 31 -0.71 -6.06 -9.85
C LEU A 31 -0.36 -7.37 -10.60
N PRO A 32 -0.86 -7.57 -11.85
CA PRO A 32 -0.57 -8.77 -12.64
C PRO A 32 0.91 -8.99 -12.93
N ASP A 33 1.70 -7.91 -12.99
CA ASP A 33 3.15 -7.92 -13.23
C ASP A 33 3.99 -8.40 -12.02
N GLY A 34 3.35 -8.76 -10.91
CA GLY A 34 4.02 -9.21 -9.68
C GLY A 34 4.27 -8.11 -8.65
N ALA A 35 3.98 -6.83 -8.96
CA ALA A 35 4.12 -5.74 -8.02
C ALA A 35 2.94 -5.64 -7.03
N VAL A 36 3.09 -4.79 -6.02
CA VAL A 36 2.02 -4.32 -5.14
C VAL A 36 1.86 -2.82 -5.32
N GLU A 37 0.61 -2.38 -5.42
CA GLU A 37 0.24 -0.98 -5.43
C GLU A 37 -0.53 -0.65 -4.16
N ALA A 38 -0.19 0.46 -3.51
CA ALA A 38 -0.83 0.94 -2.31
C ALA A 38 -1.01 2.46 -2.39
N VAL A 39 -2.16 2.92 -1.92
CA VAL A 39 -2.47 4.34 -1.70
C VAL A 39 -2.65 4.55 -0.22
N PHE A 40 -2.01 5.59 0.30
CA PHE A 40 -2.06 6.00 1.71
C PHE A 40 -2.55 7.44 1.77
N GLU A 41 -3.61 7.67 2.52
CA GLU A 41 -4.20 8.99 2.77
C GLU A 41 -4.27 9.23 4.29
N GLY A 42 -3.83 10.41 4.73
CA GLY A 42 -3.80 10.77 6.14
C GLY A 42 -2.71 11.79 6.46
N PRO A 43 -2.44 12.01 7.76
CA PRO A 43 -1.36 12.89 8.20
C PRO A 43 0.00 12.50 7.60
N GLU A 44 0.78 13.49 7.20
CA GLU A 44 2.08 13.30 6.53
C GLU A 44 3.01 12.34 7.29
N ASP A 45 3.07 12.47 8.62
CA ASP A 45 3.89 11.63 9.47
C ASP A 45 3.43 10.16 9.48
N ALA A 46 2.12 9.92 9.43
CA ALA A 46 1.52 8.60 9.37
C ALA A 46 1.73 7.94 8.00
N VAL A 47 1.54 8.70 6.91
CA VAL A 47 1.85 8.25 5.55
C VAL A 47 3.34 7.94 5.42
N ALA A 48 4.22 8.78 5.95
CA ALA A 48 5.65 8.52 5.94
C ALA A 48 6.04 7.25 6.73
N ARG A 49 5.33 6.92 7.82
CA ARG A 49 5.49 5.64 8.52
C ARG A 49 5.09 4.45 7.63
N MET A 50 3.96 4.56 6.93
CA MET A 50 3.52 3.52 5.99
C MET A 50 4.50 3.31 4.83
N VAL A 51 5.03 4.39 4.25
CA VAL A 51 6.05 4.31 3.20
C VAL A 51 7.32 3.62 3.71
N ARG A 52 7.77 3.93 4.93
CA ARG A 52 8.91 3.25 5.54
C ARG A 52 8.63 1.77 5.78
N TRP A 53 7.45 1.43 6.30
CA TRP A 53 7.03 0.04 6.47
C TRP A 53 7.02 -0.71 5.13
N ALA A 54 6.49 -0.10 4.07
CA ALA A 54 6.39 -0.71 2.74
C ALA A 54 7.75 -1.03 2.09
N ARG A 55 8.83 -0.39 2.53
CA ARG A 55 10.22 -0.71 2.11
C ARG A 55 10.74 -2.01 2.73
N THR A 56 10.07 -2.53 3.76
CA THR A 56 10.42 -3.79 4.43
C THR A 56 9.36 -4.86 4.17
N GLY A 57 8.08 -4.50 4.37
CA GLY A 57 6.94 -5.41 4.27
C GLY A 57 6.88 -6.43 5.42
N PRO A 58 6.02 -7.46 5.30
CA PRO A 58 5.92 -8.54 6.28
C PRO A 58 7.19 -9.42 6.31
N PRO A 59 7.39 -10.25 7.36
CA PRO A 59 8.63 -11.03 7.56
C PRO A 59 9.05 -11.94 6.39
N THR A 60 8.11 -12.38 5.56
CA THR A 60 8.40 -13.27 4.41
C THR A 60 8.59 -12.52 3.10
N ALA A 61 8.41 -11.19 3.08
CA ALA A 61 8.65 -10.36 1.92
C ALA A 61 10.15 -10.09 1.72
N ARG A 62 10.51 -9.84 0.45
CA ARG A 62 11.80 -9.24 0.09
C ARG A 62 11.53 -8.11 -0.90
N VAL A 63 11.45 -6.90 -0.38
CA VAL A 63 11.24 -5.69 -1.18
C VAL A 63 12.55 -5.33 -1.87
N GLN A 64 12.47 -5.08 -3.17
CA GLN A 64 13.61 -4.68 -4.00
C GLN A 64 13.59 -3.18 -4.31
N ASP A 65 12.42 -2.65 -4.66
CA ASP A 65 12.24 -1.23 -4.96
C ASP A 65 10.88 -0.72 -4.46
N VAL A 66 10.84 0.57 -4.13
CA VAL A 66 9.63 1.30 -3.76
C VAL A 66 9.62 2.64 -4.48
N GLN A 67 8.65 2.80 -5.36
CA GLN A 67 8.36 4.05 -6.06
C GLN A 67 7.22 4.77 -5.36
N VAL A 68 7.48 6.00 -4.93
CA VAL A 68 6.50 6.85 -4.22
C VAL A 68 6.19 8.03 -5.13
N GLN A 69 4.90 8.27 -5.34
CA GLN A 69 4.38 9.47 -5.98
C GLN A 69 3.54 10.19 -4.94
N GLU A 70 3.90 11.44 -4.65
CA GLU A 70 3.13 12.31 -3.76
C GLU A 70 2.08 13.03 -4.60
N ASP A 71 0.84 13.01 -4.13
CA ASP A 71 -0.24 13.81 -4.69
C ASP A 71 -0.80 14.70 -3.58
N THR A 72 -0.57 16.00 -3.72
CA THR A 72 -1.09 17.02 -2.80
C THR A 72 -2.44 17.56 -3.26
N ALA A 73 -2.94 17.13 -4.41
CA ALA A 73 -4.25 17.54 -4.86
C ALA A 73 -5.28 16.91 -3.91
N VAL A 74 -6.09 17.79 -3.30
CA VAL A 74 -7.36 17.41 -2.70
C VAL A 74 -8.33 17.13 -3.86
N ALA A 75 -7.98 16.18 -4.73
CA ALA A 75 -8.97 15.59 -5.63
C ALA A 75 -10.11 15.14 -4.72
N ALA A 76 -11.35 15.30 -5.18
CA ALA A 76 -12.52 14.80 -4.48
C ALA A 76 -12.41 13.29 -4.37
N SER A 77 -11.56 12.80 -3.47
CA SER A 77 -11.39 11.41 -3.16
C SER A 77 -12.76 10.99 -2.66
N GLU A 78 -13.31 9.95 -3.27
CA GLU A 78 -14.28 9.12 -2.59
C GLU A 78 -13.69 8.90 -1.21
N ARG A 79 -14.21 9.56 -0.17
CA ARG A 79 -13.58 9.58 1.15
C ARG A 79 -13.26 8.14 1.52
N LEU A 80 -11.98 7.81 1.56
CA LEU A 80 -11.57 6.44 1.83
C LEU A 80 -11.80 6.23 3.33
N TYR A 81 -12.79 5.40 3.66
CA TYR A 81 -13.07 5.03 5.05
C TYR A 81 -12.30 3.74 5.37
N GLY A 82 -11.35 3.84 6.29
CA GLY A 82 -10.49 2.72 6.65
C GLY A 82 -9.51 2.36 5.53
N PHE A 83 -9.07 1.10 5.51
CA PHE A 83 -8.06 0.61 4.59
C PHE A 83 -8.49 -0.69 3.91
N GLU A 84 -8.60 -0.67 2.59
CA GLU A 84 -9.15 -1.77 1.79
C GLU A 84 -8.07 -2.67 1.17
N VAL A 85 -8.31 -3.99 1.18
CA VAL A 85 -7.56 -4.92 0.33
C VAL A 85 -8.35 -5.14 -0.95
N ARG A 86 -7.86 -4.57 -2.06
CA ARG A 86 -8.53 -4.62 -3.36
C ARG A 86 -8.12 -5.88 -4.16
N PRO A 87 -9.01 -6.36 -5.05
CA PRO A 87 -8.70 -7.50 -5.92
C PRO A 87 -7.57 -7.13 -6.89
N THR A 88 -6.85 -8.15 -7.36
CA THR A 88 -5.94 -8.00 -8.50
C THR A 88 -6.77 -7.65 -9.73
N PRO A 89 -6.47 -6.56 -10.46
CA PRO A 89 -7.11 -6.28 -11.74
C PRO A 89 -6.95 -7.48 -12.68
N ARG A 90 -7.98 -7.77 -13.47
CA ARG A 90 -7.80 -8.71 -14.60
C ARG A 90 -7.08 -7.95 -15.71
N ASP A 91 -6.11 -8.59 -16.35
CA ASP A 91 -5.57 -8.09 -17.62
C ASP A 91 -6.75 -7.88 -18.58
N GLY A 92 -6.81 -6.70 -19.18
CA GLY A 92 -7.84 -6.32 -20.16
C GLY A 92 -7.62 -6.99 -21.51
#